data_AF-T1CV06-F1
#
_entry.id   AF-T1CV06-F1
#
_cell.length_a   1.000
_cell.length_b   1.000
_cell.length_c   1.000
_cell.angle_alpha   90.00
_cell.angle_beta   90.00
_cell.angle_gamma   90.00
#
_symmetry.space_group_name_H-M   'P 1'
#
loop_
_entity.id
_entity.type
_entity.pdbx_description
1 polymer ?
#
loop_
_entity_poly.entity_id
_entity_poly.type
_entity_poly.pdbx_seq_one_letter_code
_entity_poly.pdbx_strand_id
1 'polypeptide(L)' 'KRLVEHKRDVVILLDSITRLARAYNTIVPPSGKVLSGGVDSNALQRPKRFFGAARNIEEGGSLTIIATALVDTGSRMDE' A
#
# COMPACT_ATOMS: atom_id res chain seq x y z
N LYS A 1 5.99 12.76 -0.95
CA LYS A 1 6.80 12.87 -2.21
C LYS A 1 7.44 14.25 -2.34
N ARG A 2 6.68 15.35 -2.46
CA ARG A 2 7.26 16.71 -2.58
C ARG A 2 8.27 17.09 -1.49
N LEU A 3 7.99 16.78 -0.22
CA LEU A 3 8.96 17.02 0.87
C LEU A 3 10.31 16.33 0.65
N VAL A 4 10.30 15.11 0.11
CA VAL A 4 11.51 14.33 -0.19
C VAL A 4 12.30 14.92 -1.36
N GLU A 5 11.60 15.49 -2.35
CA GLU A 5 12.21 16.26 -3.45
C GLU A 5 12.92 17.52 -2.93
N HIS A 6 12.46 18.07 -1.79
CA HIS A 6 13.12 19.18 -1.07
C HIS A 6 14.13 18.70 -0.01
N LYS A 7 14.73 17.52 -0.19
CA LYS A 7 15.78 16.96 0.69
C LYS A 7 15.36 16.78 2.15
N ARG A 8 14.08 16.49 2.40
CA ARG A 8 13.57 16.15 3.73
C ARG A 8 13.45 14.64 3.92
N ASP A 9 13.87 14.16 5.07
CA ASP A 9 13.57 12.80 5.54
C ASP A 9 12.17 12.76 6.13
N VAL A 10 11.31 11.94 5.52
CA VAL A 10 9.90 11.84 5.85
C VAL A 10 9.58 10.44 6.32
N VAL A 11 8.89 10.34 7.45
CA VAL A 11 8.35 9.09 7.97
C VAL A 11 6.83 9.12 7.89
N ILE A 12 6.23 8.06 7.35
CA ILE A 12 4.79 7.79 7.41
C ILE A 12 4.59 6.57 8.31
N LEU A 13 3.81 6.75 9.37
CA LEU A 13 3.27 5.66 10.18
C LEU A 13 1.85 5.37 9.69
N LEU A 14 1.64 4.19 9.10
CA LEU A 14 0.37 3.79 8.50
C LEU A 14 -0.26 2.65 9.31
N ASP A 15 -1.47 2.87 9.82
CA ASP A 15 -2.30 1.83 10.42
C ASP A 15 -3.64 1.73 9.66
N SER A 16 -3.81 0.82 8.68
CA SER A 16 -2.94 -0.30 8.27
C SER A 16 -2.84 -0.46 6.74
N ILE A 17 -1.80 -1.16 6.27
CA ILE A 17 -1.66 -1.48 4.83
C ILE A 17 -2.77 -2.45 4.36
N THR A 18 -3.20 -3.36 5.23
CA THR A 18 -4.29 -4.31 4.95
C THR A 18 -5.60 -3.58 4.68
N ARG A 19 -5.97 -2.61 5.54
CA ARG A 19 -7.20 -1.83 5.36
C ARG A 19 -7.12 -0.92 4.13
N LEU A 20 -5.95 -0.37 3.83
CA LEU A 20 -5.73 0.38 2.59
C LEU A 20 -5.96 -0.50 1.35
N ALA A 21 -5.44 -1.73 1.34
CA ALA A 21 -5.65 -2.68 0.25
C ALA A 21 -7.13 -3.05 0.07
N ARG A 22 -7.86 -3.27 1.16
CA ARG A 22 -9.31 -3.50 1.13
C ARG A 22 -10.08 -2.34 0.50
N ALA A 23 -9.78 -1.11 0.92
CA ALA A 23 -10.42 0.08 0.35
C ALA A 23 -10.18 0.19 -1.15
N TYR A 24 -8.96 -0.10 -1.63
CA TYR A 24 -8.67 -0.12 -3.06
C TYR A 24 -9.44 -1.22 -3.81
N ASN A 25 -9.65 -2.39 -3.21
CA ASN A 25 -10.46 -3.45 -3.79
C ASN A 25 -11.93 -3.04 -3.97
N THR A 26 -12.49 -2.25 -3.06
CA THR A 26 -13.89 -1.80 -3.14
C THR A 26 -14.13 -0.76 -4.24
N ILE A 27 -13.12 0.05 -4.58
CA ILE A 27 -13.27 1.17 -5.51
C ILE A 27 -12.72 0.89 -6.92
N VAL A 28 -11.98 -0.20 -7.12
CA VAL A 28 -11.41 -0.52 -8.43
C VAL A 28 -12.52 -0.97 -9.39
N PRO A 29 -12.52 -0.52 -10.65
CA PRO A 29 -13.39 -1.10 -11.67
C PRO A 29 -13.13 -2.62 -11.79
N PRO A 30 -14.17 -3.46 -11.86
CA PRO A 30 -14.00 -4.90 -11.97
C PRO A 30 -13.16 -5.28 -13.19
N SER A 31 -12.11 -6.06 -12.99
CA SER A 31 -11.23 -6.57 -14.04
C SER A 31 -11.80 -7.80 -14.77
N GLY A 32 -12.88 -8.38 -14.25
CA GLY A 32 -13.39 -9.68 -14.65
C GLY A 32 -12.55 -10.87 -14.14
N LYS A 33 -11.49 -10.62 -13.37
CA LYS A 33 -10.60 -11.64 -12.79
C LYS A 33 -10.49 -11.42 -11.29
N VAL A 34 -11.19 -12.24 -10.52
CA VAL A 34 -11.16 -12.23 -9.06
C VAL A 34 -10.22 -13.34 -8.59
N LEU A 35 -9.24 -12.97 -7.77
CA LEU A 35 -8.30 -13.88 -7.12
C LEU A 35 -8.98 -14.60 -5.95
N SER A 36 -8.35 -15.66 -5.46
CA SER A 36 -8.74 -16.27 -4.19
C SER A 36 -8.81 -15.22 -3.09
N GLY A 37 -9.84 -15.28 -2.25
CA GLY A 37 -10.07 -14.29 -1.19
C GLY A 37 -10.91 -13.07 -1.60
N GLY A 38 -11.44 -13.02 -2.83
CA GLY A 38 -12.36 -11.95 -3.27
C GLY A 38 -11.65 -10.65 -3.64
N VAL A 39 -10.37 -10.73 -3.98
CA VAL A 39 -9.54 -9.59 -4.39
C VAL A 39 -9.53 -9.49 -5.91
N ASP A 40 -9.89 -8.34 -6.46
CA ASP A 40 -9.75 -8.08 -7.89
C ASP A 40 -8.27 -8.06 -8.28
N SER A 41 -7.93 -8.67 -9.42
CA SER A 41 -6.54 -8.79 -9.89
C SER A 41 -5.81 -7.43 -10.03
N ASN A 42 -6.53 -6.33 -10.22
CA ASN A 42 -5.98 -4.99 -10.31
C ASN A 42 -5.98 -4.22 -8.98
N ALA A 43 -6.72 -4.69 -7.96
CA ALA A 43 -6.89 -3.98 -6.68
C ALA A 43 -5.56 -3.70 -5.96
N LEU A 44 -4.61 -4.65 -6.02
CA LEU A 44 -3.35 -4.57 -5.28
C LEU A 44 -2.30 -3.67 -5.94
N GLN A 45 -2.50 -3.22 -7.18
CA GLN A 45 -1.51 -2.38 -7.88
C GLN A 45 -1.25 -1.06 -7.15
N ARG A 46 -2.31 -0.38 -6.69
CA ARG A 46 -2.19 0.92 -6.02
C ARG A 46 -1.61 0.81 -4.60
N PRO A 47 -2.06 -0.11 -3.72
CA PRO A 47 -1.41 -0.38 -2.43
C PRO A 47 0.08 -0.70 -2.57
N LYS A 48 0.45 -1.58 -3.51
CA LYS A 48 1.85 -1.92 -3.76
C LYS A 48 2.68 -0.70 -4.16
N ARG A 49 2.14 0.15 -5.05
CA ARG A 49 2.80 1.40 -5.46
C ARG A 49 2.91 2.41 -4.32
N PHE A 50 1.92 2.46 -3.43
CA PHE A 50 1.96 3.32 -2.24
C PHE A 50 3.06 2.87 -1.28
N PHE A 51 3.07 1.59 -0.88
CA PHE A 51 4.05 1.07 0.07
C PHE A 51 5.47 1.08 -0.53
N GLY A 52 5.61 0.68 -1.79
CA GLY A 52 6.87 0.77 -2.56
C GLY A 52 7.28 2.20 -2.95
N ALA A 53 6.55 3.23 -2.51
CA ALA A 53 7.04 4.59 -2.61
C ALA A 53 8.20 4.84 -1.63
N ALA A 54 8.24 4.12 -0.50
CA ALA A 54 9.33 4.19 0.47
C ALA A 54 10.67 3.86 -0.19
N ARG A 55 11.65 4.74 -0.04
CA ARG A 55 12.97 4.63 -0.65
C ARG A 55 13.91 5.68 -0.05
N ASN A 56 15.20 5.36 -0.04
CA ASN A 56 16.25 6.36 0.12
C ASN A 56 16.61 6.93 -1.27
N ILE A 57 16.78 8.24 -1.41
CA ILE A 57 17.12 8.91 -2.67
C ILE A 57 18.45 9.62 -2.47
N GLU A 58 19.48 9.22 -3.23
CA GLU A 58 20.85 9.73 -3.12
C GLU A 58 20.93 11.26 -3.24
N GLU A 59 20.28 11.83 -4.26
CA GLU A 59 20.25 13.29 -4.50
C GLU A 59 19.10 14.02 -3.78
N GLY A 60 18.35 13.31 -2.94
CA GLY A 60 17.13 13.79 -2.29
C GLY A 60 17.15 13.60 -0.77
N GLY A 61 15.96 13.54 -0.17
CA GLY A 61 15.79 13.01 1.18
C GLY A 61 15.36 11.55 1.14
N SER A 62 14.89 11.02 2.27
CA SER A 62 14.29 9.68 2.35
C SER A 62 12.77 9.70 2.55
N LEU A 63 12.10 8.67 2.04
CA LEU A 63 10.74 8.31 2.44
C LEU A 63 10.77 6.97 3.15
N THR A 64 10.50 6.97 4.44
CA THR A 64 10.29 5.77 5.24
C THR A 64 8.79 5.56 5.45
N ILE A 65 8.30 4.35 5.18
CA ILE A 65 6.92 3.97 5.51
C ILE A 65 6.99 2.77 6.44
N ILE A 66 6.41 2.91 7.62
CA ILE A 66 6.18 1.82 8.56
C ILE A 66 4.68 1.61 8.58
N ALA A 67 4.24 0.40 8.22
CA ALA A 67 2.82 0.07 8.19
C ALA A 67 2.53 -1.15 9.06
N THR A 68 1.41 -1.13 9.76
CA THR A 68 0.86 -2.33 10.39
C THR A 68 0.21 -3.21 9.30
N ALA A 69 0.31 -4.53 9.47
CA ALA A 69 -0.42 -5.51 8.70
C ALA A 69 -1.29 -6.32 9.66
N LEU A 70 -2.56 -6.52 9.31
CA LEU A 70 -3.43 -7.41 10.05
C LEU A 70 -3.15 -8.84 9.58
N VAL A 71 -2.99 -9.74 10.53
CA VAL A 71 -2.81 -11.19 10.34
C VAL A 71 -3.84 -11.93 11.19
N ASP A 72 -4.08 -13.20 10.90
CA ASP A 72 -5.00 -14.07 11.65
C ASP A 72 -6.42 -13.49 11.81
N THR A 73 -6.89 -12.74 10.80
CA THR A 73 -8.22 -12.08 10.85
C THR A 73 -9.38 -13.03 10.57
N GLY A 74 -9.09 -14.27 10.14
CA GLY A 74 -10.08 -15.22 9.63
C GLY A 74 -10.63 -14.87 8.25
N SER A 75 -10.08 -13.85 7.59
CA SER A 75 -10.47 -13.46 6.23
C SER A 75 -9.41 -13.86 5.22
N ARG A 76 -9.80 -14.72 4.26
CA ARG A 76 -8.97 -15.08 3.09
C ARG A 76 -8.50 -13.91 2.23
N MET A 77 -9.08 -12.73 2.42
CA MET A 77 -8.66 -11.51 1.73
C MET A 77 -7.40 -10.89 2.36
N ASP A 78 -7.19 -11.10 3.66
CA ASP A 78 -6.05 -10.58 4.41
C ASP A 78 -4.88 -11.57 4.50
N GLU A 79 -5.12 -12.83 4.15
CA GLU A 79 -4.11 -13.87 3.95
C GLU A 79 -3.26 -13.59 2.70
#